data_AF-A0A413YU50-F1
#
_entry.id   AF-A0A413YU50-F1
#
_cell.length_a   1.000
_cell.length_b   1.000
_cell.length_c   1.000
_cell.angle_alpha   90.00
_cell.angle_beta   90.00
_cell.angle_gamma   90.00
#
_symmetry.space_group_name_H-M   'P 1'
#
loop_
_entity.id
_entity.type
_entity.pdbx_description
1 polymer ?
#
loop_
_entity_poly.entity_id
_entity_poly.type
_entity_poly.pdbx_seq_one_letter_code
_entity_poly.pdbx_strand_id
1 'polypeptide(L)'
;MKKTMTIKQIDNSAAMLKNLQGLRKHWPVKVNYAIAKNLKTLLGEVDIFVTQRTEVIQNNMLKDENGNAVMDGDSYQFPEGKEQEVVKEIDEMYNVETDVDVHMIKMEDISVCDSDSRYDGTTLEDIAAIEFMIED
;
A
#
# COMPACT_ATOMS: atom_id res chain seq x y z
N MET A 1 -6.89 -15.27 3.90
CA MET A 1 -8.33 -14.96 3.76
C MET A 1 -8.45 -13.92 2.68
N LYS A 2 -9.33 -14.12 1.72
CA LYS A 2 -9.58 -13.09 0.70
C LYS A 2 -10.29 -11.90 1.34
N LYS A 3 -9.74 -10.70 1.16
CA LYS A 3 -10.40 -9.44 1.45
C LYS A 3 -10.46 -8.61 0.17
N THR A 4 -11.63 -8.09 -0.15
CA THR A 4 -11.81 -7.13 -1.24
C THR A 4 -11.42 -5.75 -0.72
N MET A 5 -10.47 -5.10 -1.40
CA MET A 5 -9.94 -3.79 -1.02
C MET A 5 -9.76 -2.94 -2.28
N THR A 6 -9.88 -1.61 -2.14
CA THR A 6 -9.46 -0.71 -3.21
C THR A 6 -7.93 -0.63 -3.27
N ILE A 7 -7.38 -0.31 -4.44
CA ILE A 7 -5.93 -0.05 -4.58
C ILE A 7 -5.46 1.03 -3.59
N LYS A 8 -6.28 2.05 -3.35
CA LYS A 8 -6.01 3.08 -2.34
C LYS A 8 -5.89 2.52 -0.93
N GLN A 9 -6.78 1.60 -0.53
CA GLN A 9 -6.67 0.94 0.77
C GLN A 9 -5.41 0.07 0.84
N ILE A 10 -5.09 -0.66 -0.23
CA ILE A 10 -3.90 -1.51 -0.33
C ILE A 10 -2.61 -0.69 -0.16
N ASP A 11 -2.45 0.43 -0.88
CA ASP A 11 -1.27 1.29 -0.81
C ASP A 11 -1.10 1.88 0.60
N ASN A 12 -2.19 2.38 1.20
CA ASN A 12 -2.18 2.88 2.58
C ASN A 12 -1.78 1.78 3.59
N SER A 13 -2.38 0.59 3.49
CA SER A 13 -2.03 -0.55 4.36
C SER A 13 -0.58 -0.99 4.17
N ALA A 14 -0.06 -1.02 2.94
CA ALA A 14 1.32 -1.34 2.65
C ALA A 14 2.28 -0.32 3.31
N ALA A 15 1.97 0.98 3.20
CA ALA A 15 2.75 2.03 3.84
C ALA A 15 2.75 1.89 5.37
N MET A 16 1.59 1.62 5.98
CA MET A 16 1.47 1.41 7.43
C MET A 16 2.27 0.19 7.90
N LEU A 17 2.14 -0.95 7.22
CA LEU A 17 2.89 -2.17 7.56
C LEU A 17 4.41 -1.98 7.36
N LYS A 18 4.83 -1.25 6.32
CA LYS A 18 6.24 -0.93 6.08
C LYS A 18 6.82 -0.07 7.21
N ASN A 19 6.07 0.93 7.66
CA ASN A 19 6.46 1.77 8.80
C ASN A 19 6.57 0.91 10.08
N LEU A 20 5.60 0.03 10.30
CA LEU A 20 5.56 -0.86 11.47
C LEU A 20 6.76 -1.82 11.49
N GLN A 21 7.13 -2.40 10.35
CA GLN A 21 8.36 -3.19 10.22
C GLN A 21 9.63 -2.37 10.49
N GLY A 22 9.63 -1.10 10.08
CA GLY A 22 10.74 -0.17 10.33
C GLY A 22 11.00 0.08 11.82
N LEU A 23 9.97 -0.02 12.67
CA LEU A 23 10.09 0.09 14.13
C LEU A 23 10.78 -1.11 14.78
N ARG A 24 10.85 -2.25 14.08
CA ARG A 24 11.49 -3.50 14.55
C ARG A 24 11.00 -3.98 15.92
N LYS A 25 9.71 -3.82 16.19
CA LYS A 25 9.09 -4.27 17.44
C LYS A 25 9.29 -5.77 17.67
N HIS A 26 9.66 -6.11 18.90
CA HIS A 26 9.74 -7.48 19.35
C HIS A 26 8.33 -7.97 19.73
N TRP A 27 7.60 -8.44 18.71
CA TRP A 27 6.30 -9.09 18.86
C TRP A 27 6.39 -10.60 18.72
N PRO A 28 5.32 -11.34 19.09
CA PRO A 28 5.23 -12.76 18.81
C PRO A 28 5.59 -13.07 17.36
N VAL A 29 6.41 -14.10 17.15
CA VAL A 29 6.93 -14.46 15.82
C VAL A 29 5.83 -14.61 14.77
N LYS A 30 4.67 -15.14 15.17
CA LYS A 30 3.50 -15.27 14.29
C LYS A 30 2.96 -13.92 13.78
N VAL A 31 2.92 -12.89 14.64
CA VAL A 31 2.45 -11.54 14.28
C VAL A 31 3.45 -10.90 13.32
N ASN A 32 4.74 -10.94 13.66
CA ASN A 32 5.81 -10.43 12.79
C ASN A 32 5.83 -11.13 11.41
N TYR A 33 5.62 -12.44 11.39
CA TYR A 33 5.50 -13.20 10.15
C TYR A 33 4.27 -12.79 9.33
N ALA A 34 3.12 -12.62 9.98
CA ALA A 34 1.89 -12.18 9.33
C ALA A 34 2.05 -10.80 8.68
N ILE A 35 2.64 -9.84 9.40
CA ILE A 35 2.96 -8.50 8.88
C ILE A 35 3.86 -8.58 7.66
N ALA A 36 4.93 -9.38 7.73
CA ALA A 36 5.85 -9.54 6.60
C ALA A 36 5.20 -10.18 5.38
N LYS A 37 4.36 -11.21 5.59
CA LYS A 37 3.63 -11.87 4.51
C LYS A 37 2.63 -10.92 3.87
N ASN A 38 1.85 -10.19 4.67
CA ASN A 38 0.85 -9.26 4.18
C ASN A 38 1.48 -8.07 3.46
N LEU A 39 2.55 -7.50 4.00
CA LEU A 39 3.28 -6.42 3.32
C LEU A 39 3.77 -6.87 1.94
N LYS A 40 4.32 -8.09 1.83
CA LYS A 40 4.75 -8.63 0.53
C LYS A 40 3.59 -8.76 -0.45
N THR A 41 2.44 -9.25 -0.01
CA THR A 41 1.24 -9.35 -0.85
C THR A 41 0.77 -7.98 -1.33
N LEU A 42 0.63 -7.01 -0.42
CA LEU A 42 0.15 -5.67 -0.74
C LEU A 42 1.11 -4.93 -1.70
N LEU A 43 2.42 -5.04 -1.49
CA LEU A 43 3.41 -4.45 -2.38
C LEU A 43 3.33 -5.01 -3.81
N GLY A 44 2.96 -6.28 -3.97
CA GLY A 44 2.73 -6.86 -5.30
C GLY A 44 1.61 -6.17 -6.07
N GLU A 45 0.50 -5.85 -5.40
CA GLU A 45 -0.61 -5.08 -6.00
C GLU A 45 -0.21 -3.62 -6.26
N VAL A 46 0.54 -3.00 -5.34
CA VAL A 46 1.08 -1.64 -5.53
C VAL A 46 2.00 -1.57 -6.75
N ASP A 47 2.86 -2.58 -6.96
CA ASP A 47 3.77 -2.62 -8.12
C ASP A 47 3.00 -2.70 -9.45
N ILE A 48 1.90 -3.46 -9.49
CA ILE A 48 0.99 -3.53 -10.65
C ILE A 48 0.37 -2.15 -10.91
N PHE A 49 -0.18 -1.53 -9.86
CA PHE A 49 -0.77 -0.20 -9.96
C PHE A 49 0.25 0.85 -10.44
N VAL A 50 1.46 0.87 -9.88
CA VAL A 50 2.53 1.80 -10.26
C VAL A 50 2.92 1.62 -11.72
N THR A 51 2.99 0.38 -12.21
CA THR A 51 3.26 0.06 -13.61
C THR A 51 2.19 0.67 -14.51
N GLN A 52 0.91 0.38 -14.25
CA GLN A 52 -0.20 0.89 -15.03
C GLN A 52 -0.30 2.42 -14.97
N ARG A 53 -0.11 3.02 -13.78
CA ARG A 53 -0.14 4.47 -13.59
C ARG A 53 0.96 5.14 -14.42
N THR A 54 2.14 4.52 -14.46
CA THR A 54 3.26 5.02 -15.26
C THR A 54 2.92 4.97 -16.75
N GLU A 55 2.29 3.91 -17.24
CA GLU A 55 1.84 3.81 -18.63
C GLU A 55 0.83 4.92 -18.99
N VAL A 56 -0.16 5.16 -18.13
CA VAL A 56 -1.14 6.27 -18.32
C VAL A 56 -0.41 7.61 -18.45
N ILE A 57 0.55 7.91 -17.57
CA ILE A 57 1.32 9.16 -17.63
C ILE A 57 2.14 9.23 -18.93
N GLN A 58 2.90 8.17 -19.25
CA GLN A 58 3.81 8.12 -20.40
C GLN A 58 3.11 8.20 -21.75
N ASN A 59 1.86 7.73 -21.83
CA ASN A 59 1.04 7.78 -23.03
C ASN A 59 0.40 9.16 -23.28
N ASN A 60 0.28 9.98 -22.23
CA ASN A 60 -0.45 11.25 -22.29
C ASN A 60 0.45 12.48 -22.12
N MET A 61 1.69 12.32 -21.63
CA MET A 61 2.65 13.41 -21.50
C MET A 61 3.19 13.88 -22.86
N LEU A 62 3.65 15.14 -22.92
CA LEU A 62 4.38 15.69 -24.05
C LEU A 62 5.75 15.02 -24.19
N LYS A 63 6.16 14.80 -25.44
CA LYS A 63 7.48 14.28 -25.80
C LYS A 63 8.19 15.26 -26.73
N ASP A 64 9.50 15.40 -26.55
CA ASP A 64 10.35 16.18 -27.42
C ASP A 64 10.58 15.47 -28.77
N GLU A 65 11.33 16.10 -29.67
CA GLU A 65 11.65 15.56 -31.00
C GLU A 65 12.42 14.22 -30.97
N ASN A 66 13.05 13.90 -29.84
CA ASN A 66 13.78 12.65 -29.62
C ASN A 66 12.94 11.58 -28.91
N GLY A 67 11.69 11.88 -28.57
CA GLY A 67 10.77 10.99 -27.86
C GLY A 67 10.93 10.98 -26.33
N ASN A 68 11.73 11.89 -25.75
CA ASN A 68 11.88 12.02 -24.30
C ASN A 68 10.76 12.86 -23.70
N ALA A 69 10.43 12.62 -22.44
CA ALA A 69 9.44 13.41 -21.70
C ALA A 69 9.84 14.90 -21.63
N VAL A 70 8.88 15.79 -21.90
CA VAL A 70 9.02 17.22 -21.59
C VAL A 70 8.68 17.44 -20.12
N MET A 71 9.58 18.08 -19.38
CA MET A 71 9.47 18.30 -17.93
C MET A 71 9.48 19.80 -17.59
N ASP A 72 8.72 20.19 -16.56
CA ASP A 72 8.87 21.47 -15.86
C ASP A 72 9.24 21.16 -14.40
N GLY A 73 10.51 21.36 -14.05
CA GLY A 73 11.08 20.83 -12.82
C GLY A 73 10.94 19.31 -12.75
N ASP A 74 10.24 18.82 -11.71
CA ASP A 74 9.98 17.39 -11.48
C ASP A 74 8.62 16.93 -12.04
N SER A 75 7.90 17.80 -12.77
CA SER A 75 6.55 17.52 -13.28
C SER A 75 6.54 17.27 -14.79
N TYR A 76 5.88 16.19 -15.20
CA TYR A 76 5.59 15.94 -16.62
C TYR A 76 4.68 17.03 -17.19
N GLN A 77 4.99 17.47 -18.40
CA GLN A 77 4.12 18.38 -19.14
C GLN A 77 3.10 17.58 -19.96
N PHE A 78 1.88 18.09 -20.06
CA PHE A 78 0.78 17.47 -20.79
C PHE A 78 0.24 18.43 -21.86
N PRO A 79 -0.38 17.92 -22.94
CA PRO A 79 -1.18 18.75 -23.84
C PRO A 79 -2.27 19.53 -23.08
N GLU A 80 -2.68 20.68 -23.61
CA GLU A 80 -3.71 21.51 -22.99
C GLU A 80 -4.99 20.70 -22.70
N GLY A 81 -5.48 20.79 -21.46
CA GLY A 81 -6.65 20.04 -20.97
C GLY A 81 -6.40 18.57 -20.61
N LYS A 82 -5.27 17.98 -21.02
CA LYS A 82 -5.02 16.53 -20.87
C LYS A 82 -4.65 16.12 -19.45
N GLU A 83 -4.03 17.00 -18.68
CA GLU A 83 -3.63 16.72 -17.29
C GLU A 83 -4.84 16.32 -16.42
N GLN A 84 -5.97 17.01 -16.56
CA GLN A 84 -7.19 16.72 -15.79
C GLN A 84 -7.76 15.33 -16.12
N GLU A 85 -7.69 14.92 -17.39
CA GLU A 85 -8.10 13.58 -17.82
C GLU A 85 -7.20 12.50 -17.20
N VAL A 86 -5.88 12.72 -17.20
CA VAL A 86 -4.90 11.80 -16.59
C VAL A 86 -5.13 11.68 -15.09
N VAL A 87 -5.36 12.80 -14.39
CA VAL A 87 -5.67 12.78 -12.95
C VAL A 87 -6.93 11.98 -12.67
N LYS A 88 -7.98 12.13 -13.50
CA LYS A 88 -9.23 11.37 -13.35
C LYS A 88 -9.02 9.88 -13.58
N GLU A 89 -8.26 9.51 -14.61
CA GLU A 89 -7.94 8.11 -14.89
C GLU A 89 -7.16 7.45 -13.74
N ILE A 90 -6.18 8.16 -13.17
CA ILE A 90 -5.43 7.66 -12.01
C ILE A 90 -6.32 7.56 -10.76
N ASP A 91 -7.25 8.49 -10.54
CA ASP A 91 -8.21 8.41 -9.44
C ASP A 91 -9.16 7.21 -9.60
N GLU A 92 -9.64 6.95 -10.82
CA GLU A 92 -10.43 5.75 -11.14
C GLU A 92 -9.62 4.48 -10.84
N MET A 93 -8.35 4.43 -11.21
CA MET A 93 -7.45 3.31 -10.90
C MET A 93 -7.29 3.07 -9.39
N TYR A 94 -7.17 4.12 -8.58
CA TYR A 94 -7.07 3.99 -7.12
C TYR A 94 -8.34 3.41 -6.48
N ASN A 95 -9.50 3.62 -7.12
CA ASN A 95 -10.80 3.14 -6.65
C ASN A 95 -11.15 1.74 -7.18
N VAL A 96 -10.32 1.13 -8.04
CA VAL A 96 -10.50 -0.26 -8.45
C VAL A 96 -10.41 -1.17 -7.23
N GLU A 97 -11.40 -2.05 -7.10
CA GLU A 97 -11.42 -3.11 -6.09
C GLU A 97 -10.74 -4.37 -6.60
N THR A 98 -9.94 -5.01 -5.74
CA THR A 98 -9.30 -6.30 -6.00
C THR A 98 -9.30 -7.16 -4.74
N ASP A 99 -9.24 -8.48 -4.94
CA ASP A 99 -9.15 -9.45 -3.86
C ASP A 99 -7.69 -9.70 -3.49
N VAL A 100 -7.33 -9.45 -2.24
CA VAL A 100 -6.01 -9.76 -1.68
C VAL A 100 -6.10 -10.93 -0.70
N ASP A 101 -5.15 -11.87 -0.75
CA ASP A 101 -5.04 -12.93 0.24
C ASP A 101 -4.27 -12.44 1.47
N VAL A 102 -5.02 -12.09 2.52
CA VAL A 102 -4.50 -11.61 3.79
C VAL A 102 -4.25 -12.77 4.74
N HIS A 103 -3.04 -12.85 5.27
CA HIS A 103 -2.72 -13.73 6.39
C HIS A 103 -3.30 -13.13 7.67
N MET A 104 -4.35 -13.77 8.17
CA MET A 104 -5.07 -13.33 9.36
C MET A 104 -4.33 -13.72 10.64
N ILE A 105 -4.54 -12.94 11.69
CA ILE A 105 -4.11 -13.21 13.07
C ILE A 105 -5.29 -13.01 14.02
N LYS A 106 -5.23 -13.57 15.22
CA LYS A 106 -6.25 -13.38 16.24
C LYS A 106 -5.94 -12.18 17.12
N MET A 107 -6.95 -11.58 17.72
CA MET A 107 -6.74 -10.53 18.73
C MET A 107 -5.89 -11.04 19.92
N GLU A 108 -6.06 -12.30 20.29
CA GLU A 108 -5.24 -12.99 21.31
C GLU A 108 -3.75 -13.06 20.95
N ASP A 109 -3.43 -13.02 19.66
CA ASP A 109 -2.05 -13.05 19.17
C ASP A 109 -1.30 -11.74 19.47
N ILE A 110 -2.05 -10.65 19.66
CA ILE A 110 -1.54 -9.29 19.90
C ILE A 110 -1.70 -8.91 21.38
N SER A 111 -2.81 -9.26 22.03
CA SER A 111 -3.07 -8.88 23.43
C SER A 111 -2.04 -9.42 24.42
N VAL A 112 -1.32 -10.48 24.04
CA VAL A 112 -0.17 -11.00 24.80
C VAL A 112 0.95 -9.95 24.95
N CYS A 113 1.09 -9.02 24.00
CA CYS A 113 2.09 -7.95 24.06
C CYS A 113 1.88 -7.01 25.25
N ASP A 114 0.67 -6.91 25.77
CA ASP A 114 0.36 -6.02 26.90
C ASP A 114 0.50 -6.72 28.27
N SER A 115 0.66 -8.04 28.28
CA SER A 115 0.74 -8.84 29.51
C SER A 115 2.07 -9.59 29.68
N ASP A 116 2.77 -9.89 28.60
CA ASP A 116 4.06 -10.57 28.61
C ASP A 116 5.20 -9.59 28.35
N SER A 117 5.97 -9.28 29.40
CA SER A 117 7.12 -8.35 29.37
C SER A 117 8.23 -8.70 28.38
N ARG A 118 8.19 -9.89 27.74
CA ARG A 118 9.13 -10.25 26.68
C ARG A 118 8.84 -9.53 25.37
N TYR A 119 7.64 -8.98 25.18
CA TYR A 119 7.26 -8.32 23.94
C TYR A 119 7.14 -6.80 24.12
N ASP A 120 7.35 -6.07 23.03
CA ASP A 120 7.05 -4.65 22.98
C ASP A 120 5.53 -4.43 22.99
N GLY A 121 5.05 -3.50 23.81
CA GLY A 121 3.63 -3.17 23.92
C GLY A 121 3.03 -2.65 22.60
N THR A 122 1.70 -2.80 22.48
CA THR A 122 0.96 -2.40 21.27
C THR A 122 0.30 -1.04 21.45
N THR A 123 0.53 -0.11 20.53
CA THR A 123 -0.12 1.21 20.53
C THR A 123 -1.41 1.20 19.71
N LEU A 124 -2.21 2.26 19.80
CA LEU A 124 -3.41 2.40 18.96
C LEU A 124 -3.05 2.52 17.48
N GLU A 125 -1.94 3.17 17.14
CA GLU A 125 -1.45 3.25 15.76
C GLU A 125 -1.04 1.87 15.22
N ASP A 126 -0.44 1.03 16.05
CA ASP A 126 -0.12 -0.35 15.69
C ASP A 126 -1.38 -1.14 15.35
N ILE A 127 -2.41 -1.05 16.21
CA ILE A 127 -3.69 -1.73 15.99
C ILE A 127 -4.33 -1.23 14.70
N ALA A 128 -4.39 0.08 14.47
CA ALA A 128 -4.94 0.65 13.25
C ALA A 128 -4.21 0.14 11.99
N ALA A 129 -2.89 -0.06 12.07
CA ALA A 129 -2.09 -0.58 10.96
C ALA A 129 -2.40 -2.06 10.64
N ILE A 130 -2.77 -2.86 11.64
CA ILE A 130 -2.99 -4.31 11.50
C ILE A 130 -4.46 -4.73 11.62
N GLU A 131 -5.40 -3.80 11.82
CA GLU A 131 -6.83 -4.10 12.02
C GLU A 131 -7.40 -4.95 10.89
N PHE A 132 -7.03 -4.63 9.64
CA PHE A 132 -7.51 -5.38 8.47
C PHE A 132 -7.06 -6.84 8.43
N MET A 133 -6.04 -7.23 9.21
CA MET A 133 -5.53 -8.60 9.31
C MET A 133 -5.94 -9.30 10.61
N ILE A 134 -6.77 -8.70 11.46
CA ILE A 134 -7.33 -9.34 12.65
C ILE A 134 -8.61 -10.10 12.25
N GLU A 135 -8.74 -11.35 12.71
CA GLU A 135 -9.96 -12.16 12.57
C GLU A 135 -11.11 -11.49 13.35
N ASP A 136 -12.30 -11.42 12.71
CA ASP A 136 -13.54 -10.96 13.36
C ASP A 136 -13.97 -11.87 14.52
#